data_AF-B9SRA5-F1
#
_entry.id   AF-B9SRA5-F1
#
_cell.length_a   1.000
_cell.length_b   1.000
_cell.length_c   1.000
_cell.angle_alpha   90.00
_cell.angle_beta   90.00
_cell.angle_gamma   90.00
#
_symmetry.space_group_name_H-M   'P 1'
#
loop_
_entity.id
_entity.type
_entity.pdbx_description
1 polymer ?
#
loop_
_entity_poly.entity_id
_entity_poly.type
_entity_poly.pdbx_seq_one_letter_code
_entity_poly.pdbx_strand_id
1 'polypeptide(L)'
;MSSDDPNPIIADDSLLAAAADTATTGSSSPPPPVEIPLSWPSDGKLSLDWIKDFSAALEWSSRNVGPSDLDGVLPVAVLDSLILTASKILHKEPNCVRIEECTSVADSSVVVVGDLHGQLHDLLFLLKDAGFPCDNRFFVFNGDYVDRGAWGLETFLLLLAWKAAP
;
A
#
# COMPACT_ATOMS: atom_id res chain seq x y z
N MET A 1 -40.45 39.48 -55.99
CA MET A 1 -40.92 39.72 -54.61
C MET A 1 -41.66 38.48 -54.17
N SER A 2 -41.39 38.07 -52.94
CA SER A 2 -41.91 36.89 -52.23
C SER A 2 -41.17 35.59 -52.50
N SER A 3 -40.10 35.48 -51.73
CA SER A 3 -39.43 34.30 -51.20
C SER A 3 -40.40 33.31 -50.55
N ASP A 4 -40.29 32.04 -50.95
CA ASP A 4 -40.81 30.89 -50.19
C ASP A 4 -39.74 30.49 -49.17
N ASP A 5 -39.87 30.99 -47.93
CA ASP A 5 -39.11 30.49 -46.79
C ASP A 5 -39.85 29.27 -46.18
N PRO A 6 -39.16 28.17 -45.83
CA PRO A 6 -39.77 27.02 -45.17
C PRO A 6 -40.06 27.33 -43.70
N ASN A 7 -41.24 26.88 -43.27
CA ASN A 7 -41.77 26.97 -41.91
C ASN A 7 -40.75 26.44 -40.86
N PRO A 8 -40.54 27.11 -39.71
CA PRO A 8 -39.60 26.63 -38.70
C PRO A 8 -40.17 25.41 -37.98
N ILE A 9 -39.36 24.34 -37.92
CA ILE A 9 -39.62 23.17 -37.08
C ILE A 9 -39.44 23.61 -35.63
N ILE A 10 -40.55 23.67 -34.88
CA ILE A 10 -40.53 23.81 -33.43
C ILE A 10 -39.94 22.51 -32.87
N ALA A 11 -38.72 22.56 -32.35
CA ALA A 11 -38.15 21.48 -31.56
C ALA A 11 -38.88 21.43 -30.21
N ASP A 12 -39.68 20.39 -30.02
CA ASP A 12 -40.28 20.03 -28.74
C ASP A 12 -39.18 19.44 -27.85
N ASP A 13 -38.64 20.27 -26.96
CA ASP A 13 -37.60 19.95 -25.98
C ASP A 13 -38.20 19.33 -24.71
N SER A 14 -39.02 18.29 -24.86
CA SER A 14 -39.72 17.64 -23.73
C SER A 14 -39.75 16.12 -23.77
N LEU A 15 -38.76 15.48 -24.41
CA LEU A 15 -38.64 14.02 -24.43
C LEU A 15 -37.26 13.48 -24.02
N LEU A 16 -36.69 13.99 -22.94
CA LEU A 16 -35.52 13.38 -22.29
C LEU A 16 -35.69 13.26 -20.76
N ALA A 17 -36.82 12.73 -20.32
CA ALA A 17 -37.07 12.44 -18.90
C ALA A 17 -37.81 11.11 -18.72
N ALA A 18 -37.21 9.99 -19.14
CA ALA A 18 -37.58 8.64 -18.67
C ALA A 18 -36.65 7.58 -19.27
N ALA A 19 -35.51 7.33 -18.61
CA ALA A 19 -34.83 6.01 -18.55
C ALA A 19 -33.39 6.21 -18.03
N ALA A 20 -33.26 6.62 -16.77
CA ALA A 20 -32.02 6.49 -16.03
C ALA A 20 -32.37 6.01 -14.62
N ASP A 21 -32.92 4.81 -14.52
CA ASP A 21 -32.97 4.10 -13.25
C ASP A 21 -32.79 2.60 -13.48
N THR A 22 -31.58 2.22 -13.90
CA THR A 22 -31.09 0.85 -13.76
C THR A 22 -29.57 0.86 -13.77
N ALA A 23 -28.97 1.05 -12.59
CA ALA A 23 -27.76 0.39 -12.12
C ALA A 23 -27.20 1.12 -10.88
N THR A 24 -27.87 0.99 -9.74
CA THR A 24 -27.12 0.91 -8.48
C THR A 24 -26.38 -0.42 -8.50
N THR A 25 -25.30 -0.51 -9.27
CA THR A 25 -24.28 -1.53 -9.04
C THR A 25 -23.57 -1.13 -7.77
N GLY A 26 -24.07 -1.62 -6.64
CA GLY A 26 -23.30 -1.67 -5.41
C GLY A 26 -22.02 -2.45 -5.73
N SER A 27 -20.93 -1.73 -5.97
CA SER A 27 -19.59 -2.29 -5.86
C SER A 27 -19.33 -2.47 -4.37
N SER A 28 -19.95 -3.51 -3.77
CA SER A 28 -19.58 -3.91 -2.42
C SER A 28 -18.18 -4.51 -2.53
N SER A 29 -17.16 -3.70 -2.25
CA SER A 29 -15.80 -4.17 -2.12
C SER A 29 -15.80 -5.39 -1.19
N PRO A 30 -15.02 -6.46 -1.49
CA PRO A 30 -14.89 -7.60 -0.59
C PRO A 30 -14.53 -7.10 0.83
N PRO A 31 -15.04 -7.75 1.90
CA PRO A 31 -14.72 -7.35 3.26
C PRO A 31 -13.20 -7.40 3.48
N PRO A 32 -12.66 -6.51 4.34
CA PRO A 32 -11.25 -6.51 4.65
C PRO A 32 -10.86 -7.84 5.33
N PRO A 33 -9.66 -8.38 5.02
CA PRO A 33 -9.20 -9.64 5.60
C PRO A 33 -8.80 -9.51 7.08
N VAL A 34 -8.67 -8.28 7.57
CA VAL A 34 -8.19 -7.92 8.91
C VAL A 34 -9.04 -6.81 9.50
N GLU A 35 -8.94 -6.62 10.82
CA GLU A 35 -9.59 -5.49 11.49
C GLU A 35 -8.98 -4.16 11.03
N ILE A 36 -9.83 -3.31 10.46
CA ILE A 36 -9.53 -1.93 10.08
C ILE A 36 -10.45 -0.97 10.87
N PRO A 37 -9.98 0.23 11.25
CA PRO A 37 -8.65 0.79 11.02
C PRO A 37 -7.55 0.04 11.79
N LEU A 38 -6.35 0.01 11.23
CA LEU A 38 -5.17 -0.55 11.91
C LEU A 38 -4.92 0.20 13.23
N SER A 39 -4.47 -0.54 14.23
CA SER A 39 -4.07 0.02 15.53
C SER A 39 -2.59 -0.22 15.80
N TRP A 40 -1.96 0.74 16.48
CA TRP A 40 -0.58 0.59 16.92
C TRP A 40 -0.52 -0.38 18.09
N PRO A 41 0.45 -1.33 18.12
CA PRO A 41 0.54 -2.30 19.21
C PRO A 41 0.84 -1.59 20.53
N SER A 42 0.16 -2.02 21.59
CA SER A 42 0.20 -1.37 22.91
C SER A 42 1.54 -1.48 23.63
N ASP A 43 2.34 -2.51 23.29
CA ASP A 43 3.71 -2.69 23.78
C ASP A 43 4.76 -1.96 22.93
N GLY A 44 4.34 -1.34 21.84
CA GLY A 44 5.20 -0.63 20.88
C GLY A 44 6.10 -1.55 20.05
N LYS A 45 5.89 -2.86 20.06
CA LYS A 45 6.68 -3.83 19.30
C LYS A 45 5.89 -4.34 18.09
N LEU A 46 6.51 -4.32 16.93
CA LEU A 46 5.91 -4.81 15.69
C LEU A 46 6.12 -6.32 15.58
N SER A 47 5.19 -7.12 16.09
CA SER A 47 5.23 -8.57 15.96
C SER A 47 5.10 -9.00 14.50
N LEU A 48 5.56 -10.21 14.16
CA LEU A 48 5.37 -10.77 12.82
C LEU A 48 3.90 -10.85 12.41
N ASP A 49 3.00 -11.11 13.36
CA ASP A 49 1.57 -11.16 13.07
C ASP A 49 1.01 -9.77 12.78
N TRP A 50 1.44 -8.75 13.53
CA TRP A 50 1.09 -7.36 13.21
C TRP A 50 1.58 -6.97 11.81
N ILE A 51 2.80 -7.37 11.42
CA ILE A 51 3.34 -7.06 10.09
C ILE A 51 2.57 -7.79 8.98
N LYS A 52 2.12 -9.04 9.22
CA LYS A 52 1.25 -9.76 8.28
C LYS A 52 -0.11 -9.07 8.14
N ASP A 53 -0.70 -8.66 9.25
CA ASP A 53 -1.98 -7.95 9.24
C ASP A 53 -1.85 -6.59 8.54
N PHE A 54 -0.77 -5.87 8.82
CA PHE A 54 -0.40 -4.63 8.14
C PHE A 54 -0.24 -4.84 6.63
N SER A 55 0.49 -5.89 6.22
CA SER A 55 0.68 -6.24 4.80
C SER A 55 -0.66 -6.56 4.13
N ALA A 56 -1.53 -7.34 4.80
CA ALA A 56 -2.84 -7.71 4.29
C ALA A 56 -3.78 -6.49 4.20
N ALA A 57 -3.73 -5.57 5.15
CA ALA A 57 -4.48 -4.32 5.12
C ALA A 57 -4.06 -3.45 3.93
N LEU A 58 -2.77 -3.26 3.69
CA LEU A 58 -2.25 -2.51 2.53
C LEU A 58 -2.58 -3.19 1.19
N GLU A 59 -2.47 -4.52 1.14
CA GLU A 59 -2.82 -5.29 -0.05
C GLU A 59 -4.32 -5.22 -0.37
N TRP A 60 -5.17 -5.21 0.66
CA TRP A 60 -6.60 -5.04 0.47
C TRP A 60 -6.94 -3.58 0.10
N SER A 61 -6.38 -2.59 0.80
CA SER A 61 -6.68 -1.18 0.55
C SER A 61 -6.27 -0.75 -0.85
N SER A 62 -5.11 -1.18 -1.33
CA SER A 62 -4.61 -0.90 -2.70
C SER A 62 -5.57 -1.31 -3.82
N ARG A 63 -6.51 -2.24 -3.57
CA ARG A 63 -7.50 -2.72 -4.55
C ARG A 63 -8.92 -2.22 -4.30
N ASN A 64 -9.23 -1.79 -3.08
CA ASN A 64 -10.60 -1.59 -2.62
C ASN A 64 -10.88 -0.19 -2.07
N VAL A 65 -9.83 0.61 -1.82
CA VAL A 65 -9.91 1.91 -1.16
C VAL A 65 -9.23 2.95 -2.05
N GLY A 66 -9.88 4.10 -2.24
CA GLY A 66 -9.29 5.21 -2.98
C GLY A 66 -8.18 5.90 -2.17
N PRO A 67 -7.25 6.63 -2.81
CA PRO A 67 -6.16 7.32 -2.10
C PRO A 67 -6.64 8.30 -1.03
N SER A 68 -7.84 8.88 -1.20
CA SER A 68 -8.43 9.83 -0.25
C SER A 68 -9.03 9.19 1.00
N ASP A 69 -9.31 7.89 0.96
CA ASP A 69 -9.98 7.15 2.04
C ASP A 69 -8.99 6.25 2.83
N LEU A 70 -7.68 6.44 2.59
CA LEU A 70 -6.62 5.65 3.22
C LEU A 70 -6.56 5.86 4.74
N ASP A 71 -7.02 7.02 5.23
CA ASP A 71 -7.10 7.34 6.66
C ASP A 71 -8.03 6.39 7.44
N GLY A 72 -9.05 5.83 6.77
CA GLY A 72 -9.93 4.80 7.31
C GLY A 72 -9.28 3.42 7.45
N VAL A 73 -8.17 3.18 6.75
CA VAL A 73 -7.39 1.93 6.85
C VAL A 73 -6.18 2.13 7.76
N LEU A 74 -5.44 3.21 7.54
CA LEU A 74 -4.21 3.55 8.23
C LEU A 74 -4.36 4.92 8.90
N PRO A 75 -4.76 4.96 10.18
CA PRO A 75 -4.83 6.21 10.92
C PRO A 75 -3.48 6.92 10.98
N VAL A 76 -3.49 8.25 10.91
CA VAL A 76 -2.28 9.10 10.99
C VAL A 76 -1.46 8.81 12.25
N ALA A 77 -2.10 8.48 13.38
CA ALA A 77 -1.38 8.13 14.60
C ALA A 77 -0.53 6.85 14.47
N VAL A 78 -0.99 5.86 13.70
CA VAL A 78 -0.26 4.62 13.43
C VAL A 78 0.90 4.90 12.46
N LEU A 79 0.63 5.69 11.42
CA LEU A 79 1.62 6.18 10.47
C LEU A 79 2.78 6.91 11.18
N ASP A 80 2.45 7.90 12.02
CA ASP A 80 3.43 8.68 12.78
C ASP A 80 4.26 7.78 13.70
N SER A 81 3.60 6.86 14.42
CA SER A 81 4.28 5.93 15.32
C SER A 81 5.26 5.01 14.57
N LEU A 82 4.87 4.52 13.40
CA LEU A 82 5.72 3.69 12.54
C LEU A 82 6.94 4.46 12.04
N ILE A 83 6.71 5.63 11.44
CA ILE A 83 7.77 6.47 10.88
C ILE A 83 8.75 6.90 11.97
N LEU A 84 8.26 7.35 13.13
CA LEU A 84 9.12 7.76 14.24
C LEU A 84 9.94 6.59 14.79
N THR A 85 9.36 5.39 14.87
CA THR A 85 10.07 4.19 15.35
C THR A 85 11.17 3.79 14.39
N ALA A 86 10.86 3.64 13.11
CA ALA A 86 11.84 3.28 12.09
C ALA A 86 12.92 4.36 11.92
N SER A 87 12.53 5.64 11.94
CA SER A 87 13.47 6.77 11.87
C SER A 87 14.48 6.77 13.02
N LYS A 88 14.05 6.47 14.26
CA LYS A 88 14.96 6.35 15.41
C LYS A 88 15.98 5.23 15.26
N ILE A 89 15.62 4.14 14.58
CA ILE A 89 16.53 3.03 14.27
C ILE A 89 17.53 3.49 13.23
N LEU A 90 17.05 3.97 12.08
CA LEU A 90 17.88 4.39 10.95
C LEU A 90 18.86 5.52 11.32
N HIS A 91 18.47 6.49 12.14
CA HIS A 91 19.35 7.57 12.59
C HIS A 91 20.53 7.11 13.47
N LYS A 92 20.42 5.93 14.10
CA LYS A 92 21.49 5.35 14.91
C LYS A 92 22.44 4.49 14.09
N GLU A 93 22.07 4.14 12.87
CA GLU A 93 22.87 3.28 12.01
C GLU A 93 24.01 4.07 11.37
N PRO A 94 25.19 3.45 11.20
CA PRO A 94 26.28 4.06 10.46
C PRO A 94 25.95 4.13 8.97
N ASN A 95 26.52 5.09 8.25
CA ASN A 95 26.39 5.21 6.79
C ASN A 95 26.85 3.94 6.03
N CYS A 96 27.71 3.12 6.64
CA CYS A 96 28.14 1.83 6.12
C CYS A 96 27.73 0.74 7.11
N VAL A 97 26.61 0.08 6.82
CA VAL A 97 26.10 -1.03 7.61
C VAL A 97 26.85 -2.30 7.22
N ARG A 98 27.35 -3.02 8.22
CA ARG A 98 28.01 -4.32 8.04
C ARG A 98 27.01 -5.42 8.36
N ILE A 99 26.87 -6.38 7.44
CA ILE A 99 26.07 -7.57 7.64
C ILE A 99 27.05 -8.67 8.03
N GLU A 100 26.97 -9.11 9.29
CA GLU A 100 27.80 -10.22 9.76
C GLU A 100 27.10 -11.54 9.43
N GLU A 101 27.81 -12.45 8.78
CA GLU A 101 27.31 -13.81 8.57
C GLU A 101 27.12 -14.48 9.92
N CYS A 102 25.92 -15.00 10.19
CA CYS A 102 25.63 -15.73 11.41
C CYS A 102 26.32 -17.11 11.33
N THR A 103 27.59 -17.17 11.75
CA THR A 103 28.42 -18.40 11.70
C THR A 103 27.89 -19.55 12.57
N SER A 104 26.92 -19.29 13.44
CA SER A 104 26.29 -20.28 14.33
C SER A 104 25.08 -20.99 13.69
N VAL A 105 24.56 -20.52 12.56
CA VAL A 105 23.39 -21.09 11.89
C VAL A 105 23.80 -21.58 10.51
N ALA A 106 23.61 -22.87 10.23
CA ALA A 106 23.77 -23.38 8.88
C ALA A 106 22.81 -22.65 7.92
N ASP A 107 23.29 -22.30 6.73
CA ASP A 107 22.49 -21.70 5.64
C ASP A 107 22.02 -20.25 5.83
N SER A 108 22.89 -19.36 6.35
CA SER A 108 22.65 -17.91 6.31
C SER A 108 22.59 -17.40 4.87
N SER A 109 21.57 -16.59 4.54
CA SER A 109 21.37 -16.03 3.20
C SER A 109 21.14 -14.52 3.22
N VAL A 110 21.59 -13.84 2.17
CA VAL A 110 21.37 -12.41 1.96
C VAL A 110 20.61 -12.23 0.64
N VAL A 111 19.41 -11.65 0.72
CA VAL A 111 18.57 -11.31 -0.41
C VAL A 111 18.77 -9.82 -0.72
N VAL A 112 19.37 -9.54 -1.87
CA VAL A 112 19.56 -8.16 -2.34
C VAL A 112 18.46 -7.83 -3.33
N VAL A 113 17.72 -6.76 -3.06
CA VAL A 113 16.60 -6.26 -3.85
C VAL A 113 16.96 -4.90 -4.40
N GLY A 114 16.76 -4.70 -5.70
CA GLY A 114 16.96 -3.42 -6.37
C GLY A 114 15.73 -2.51 -6.24
N ASP A 115 15.53 -1.69 -7.28
CA ASP A 115 14.48 -0.68 -7.34
C ASP A 115 13.09 -1.29 -7.19
N LEU A 116 12.24 -0.62 -6.40
CA LEU A 116 10.85 -1.02 -6.20
C LEU A 116 9.86 -0.05 -6.85
N HIS A 117 10.20 1.24 -6.89
CA HIS A 117 9.39 2.29 -7.49
C HIS A 117 7.90 2.25 -7.11
N GLY A 118 7.55 1.99 -5.85
CA GLY A 118 6.16 1.98 -5.39
C GLY A 118 5.31 0.81 -5.93
N GLN A 119 5.94 -0.29 -6.32
CA GLN A 119 5.27 -1.52 -6.76
C GLN A 119 4.96 -2.44 -5.57
N LEU A 120 3.94 -2.08 -4.78
CA LEU A 120 3.56 -2.80 -3.56
C LEU A 120 3.34 -4.31 -3.80
N HIS A 121 2.60 -4.67 -4.85
CA HIS A 121 2.27 -6.06 -5.12
C HIS A 121 3.49 -6.92 -5.47
N ASP A 122 4.48 -6.33 -6.13
CA ASP A 122 5.74 -7.01 -6.46
C ASP A 122 6.59 -7.20 -5.20
N LEU A 123 6.62 -6.21 -4.29
CA LEU A 123 7.25 -6.34 -2.99
C LEU A 123 6.61 -7.45 -2.14
N LEU A 124 5.28 -7.52 -2.10
CA LEU A 124 4.55 -8.57 -1.38
C LEU A 124 4.83 -9.96 -1.96
N PHE A 125 4.84 -10.08 -3.29
CA PHE A 125 5.18 -11.32 -3.98
C PHE A 125 6.63 -11.74 -3.66
N LEU A 126 7.58 -10.80 -3.73
CA LEU A 126 8.99 -11.04 -3.44
C LEU A 126 9.19 -11.55 -2.01
N LEU A 127 8.57 -10.92 -1.01
CA LEU A 127 8.67 -11.35 0.38
C LEU A 127 8.07 -12.74 0.61
N LYS A 128 7.01 -13.09 -0.12
CA LYS A 128 6.38 -14.42 -0.05
C LYS A 128 7.22 -15.50 -0.74
N ASP A 129 7.81 -15.17 -1.89
CA ASP A 129 8.61 -16.10 -2.71
C ASP A 129 10.00 -16.34 -2.10
N ALA A 130 10.70 -15.25 -1.77
CA ALA A 130 11.99 -15.33 -1.09
C ALA A 130 11.81 -15.89 0.32
N GLY A 131 10.68 -15.63 0.99
CA GLY A 131 10.44 -15.93 2.40
C GLY A 131 10.77 -14.72 3.27
N PHE A 132 10.01 -14.54 4.35
CA PHE A 132 10.11 -13.36 5.20
C PHE A 132 11.48 -13.23 5.89
N PRO A 133 11.90 -11.98 6.23
CA PRO A 133 13.07 -11.75 7.08
C PRO A 133 13.04 -12.58 8.36
N CYS A 134 14.16 -13.21 8.69
CA CYS A 134 14.36 -14.01 9.91
C CYS A 134 15.85 -14.07 10.25
N ASP A 135 16.21 -14.69 11.38
CA ASP A 135 17.58 -14.70 11.92
C ASP A 135 18.67 -15.17 10.94
N ASN A 136 18.31 -16.03 9.97
CA ASN A 136 19.22 -16.56 8.94
C ASN A 136 18.96 -15.99 7.53
N ARG A 137 18.10 -14.99 7.39
CA ARG A 137 17.74 -14.39 6.10
C ARG A 137 17.69 -12.87 6.20
N PHE A 138 18.74 -12.25 5.67
CA PHE A 138 18.88 -10.79 5.64
C PHE A 138 18.36 -10.24 4.31
N PHE A 139 17.64 -9.12 4.37
CA PHE A 139 17.21 -8.39 3.19
C PHE A 139 17.95 -7.06 3.08
N VAL A 140 18.43 -6.75 1.89
CA VAL A 140 19.06 -5.47 1.55
C VAL A 140 18.31 -4.87 0.38
N PHE A 141 17.58 -3.78 0.63
CA PHE A 141 16.91 -3.02 -0.41
C PHE A 141 17.80 -1.84 -0.81
N ASN A 142 18.17 -1.76 -2.09
CA ASN A 142 19.21 -0.84 -2.58
C ASN A 142 18.65 0.49 -3.13
N GLY A 143 17.74 1.13 -2.39
CA GLY A 143 17.18 2.43 -2.76
C GLY A 143 16.00 2.37 -3.75
N ASP A 144 15.66 3.54 -4.30
CA ASP A 144 14.57 3.75 -5.28
C ASP A 144 13.25 3.06 -4.91
N TYR A 145 12.82 3.28 -3.67
CA TYR A 145 11.61 2.67 -3.10
C TYR A 145 10.31 3.25 -3.67
N VAL A 146 10.30 4.54 -4.07
CA VAL A 146 9.10 5.32 -4.37
C VAL A 146 9.17 6.01 -5.76
N ASP A 147 8.27 6.97 -6.01
CA ASP A 147 8.11 7.83 -7.21
C ASP A 147 7.24 7.30 -8.35
N ARG A 148 7.66 6.25 -9.07
CA ARG A 148 7.04 5.93 -10.37
C ARG A 148 5.72 5.15 -10.30
N GLY A 149 5.56 4.33 -9.27
CA GLY A 149 4.41 3.45 -9.08
C GLY A 149 3.30 4.07 -8.25
N ALA A 150 2.11 3.48 -8.35
CA ALA A 150 0.90 4.00 -7.73
C ALA A 150 0.85 3.83 -6.21
N TRP A 151 1.65 2.92 -5.63
CA TRP A 151 1.59 2.53 -4.22
C TRP A 151 2.90 2.86 -3.48
N GLY A 152 3.47 4.03 -3.76
CA GLY A 152 4.74 4.47 -3.19
C GLY A 152 4.71 4.56 -1.66
N LEU A 153 3.64 5.12 -1.10
CA LEU A 153 3.48 5.25 0.35
C LEU A 153 3.41 3.87 1.00
N GLU A 154 2.53 3.00 0.52
CA GLU A 154 2.31 1.65 1.05
C GLU A 154 3.58 0.81 0.96
N THR A 155 4.28 0.88 -0.18
CA THR A 155 5.57 0.20 -0.38
C THR A 155 6.59 0.65 0.67
N PHE A 156 6.76 1.96 0.84
CA PHE A 156 7.72 2.49 1.79
C PHE A 156 7.37 2.15 3.24
N LEU A 157 6.08 2.25 3.62
CA LEU A 157 5.63 1.91 4.97
C LEU A 157 5.81 0.43 5.29
N LEU A 158 5.57 -0.46 4.33
CA LEU A 158 5.82 -1.89 4.52
C LEU A 158 7.31 -2.17 4.79
N LEU A 159 8.23 -1.51 4.08
CA LEU A 159 9.67 -1.61 4.35
C LEU A 159 10.02 -1.09 5.75
N LEU A 160 9.44 0.04 6.17
CA LEU A 160 9.64 0.58 7.51
C LEU A 160 9.12 -0.36 8.60
N ALA A 161 7.98 -1.02 8.37
CA ALA A 161 7.43 -2.01 9.30
C ALA A 161 8.38 -3.18 9.50
N TRP A 162 8.96 -3.72 8.41
CA TRP A 162 10.00 -4.74 8.50
C TRP A 162 11.28 -4.24 9.16
N LYS A 163 11.66 -2.97 8.96
CA LYS A 163 12.85 -2.38 9.58
C LYS A 163 12.68 -2.15 11.08
N ALA A 164 11.47 -1.85 11.54
CA ALA A 164 11.14 -1.63 12.94
C ALA A 164 10.68 -2.90 13.67
N ALA A 165 10.61 -4.03 12.96
CA ALA A 165 10.42 -5.34 13.55
C ALA A 165 11.59 -5.69 14.50
N PRO A 166 11.32 -6.38 15.62
CA PRO A 166 12.34 -6.80 16.57
C PRO A 166 13.23 -7.94 16.06
#